data_AF-A0A2M8NMA2-F1
#
_entry.id   AF-A0A2M8NMA2-F1
#
_cell.length_a   1.000
_cell.length_b   1.000
_cell.length_c   1.000
_cell.angle_alpha   90.00
_cell.angle_beta   90.00
_cell.angle_gamma   90.00
#
_symmetry.space_group_name_H-M   'P 1'
#
loop_
_entity.id
_entity.type
_entity.pdbx_description
1 polymer ?
#
loop_
_entity_poly.entity_id
_entity_poly.type
_entity_poly.pdbx_seq_one_letter_code
_entity_poly.pdbx_strand_id
1 'polypeptide(L)'
;MLRYLLIALLALIAVGCSGLPGQAPPPPTPLPFNLHTAQQVLDAFRAAGLSVINPAREMQIGRDAPSSFRDRYVFAIEGVAPNGGQVLIFDTPEALAQWTAYIERLRASSATRRDVSYVYTFRNVMIQINANLPPRTAQAYRDALEAMTP
;
A
#
# COMPACT_ATOMS: atom_id res chain seq x y z
N MET A 1 -31.43 -22.26 58.97
CA MET A 1 -30.06 -22.72 58.65
C MET A 1 -29.87 -23.22 57.20
N LEU A 2 -30.89 -23.16 56.32
CA LEU A 2 -30.83 -23.70 54.95
C LEU A 2 -30.66 -22.64 53.85
N ARG A 3 -30.29 -21.40 54.20
CA ARG A 3 -30.19 -20.26 53.24
C ARG A 3 -28.77 -19.81 52.91
N TYR A 4 -27.76 -20.32 53.62
CA TYR A 4 -26.35 -19.94 53.40
C TYR A 4 -25.58 -20.96 52.56
N LEU A 5 -26.21 -22.10 52.19
CA LEU A 5 -25.56 -23.14 51.41
C LEU A 5 -25.62 -22.91 49.89
N LEU A 6 -26.40 -21.93 49.42
CA LEU A 6 -26.59 -21.69 47.98
C LEU A 6 -25.58 -20.71 47.36
N ILE A 7 -24.81 -19.99 48.18
CA ILE A 7 -23.83 -18.99 47.69
C ILE A 7 -22.48 -19.63 47.36
N ALA A 8 -22.22 -20.85 47.84
CA ALA A 8 -20.95 -21.55 47.60
C ALA A 8 -20.88 -22.29 46.24
N LEU A 9 -21.97 -22.35 45.46
CA LEU A 9 -22.01 -23.09 44.18
C LEU A 9 -21.80 -22.20 42.94
N LEU A 10 -21.53 -20.90 43.12
CA LEU A 10 -21.39 -19.91 42.03
C LEU A 10 -19.94 -19.43 41.83
N ALA A 11 -18.96 -20.21 42.29
CA ALA A 11 -17.53 -19.89 42.20
C ALA A 11 -16.72 -20.91 41.38
N LEU A 12 -17.35 -21.68 40.49
CA LEU A 12 -16.68 -22.79 39.79
C LEU A 12 -16.84 -22.80 38.26
N ILE A 13 -17.05 -21.63 37.63
CA ILE A 13 -17.05 -21.51 36.15
C ILE A 13 -16.24 -20.29 35.70
N ALA A 14 -15.03 -20.13 36.26
CA ALA A 14 -14.02 -19.24 35.73
C ALA A 14 -12.68 -19.99 35.62
N VAL A 15 -12.71 -21.24 35.14
CA VAL A 15 -11.51 -21.85 34.56
C VAL A 15 -11.34 -21.21 33.19
N GLY A 16 -10.79 -20.00 33.20
CA GLY A 16 -10.18 -19.43 32.01
C GLY A 16 -9.18 -20.46 31.49
N CYS A 17 -9.26 -20.73 30.19
CA CYS A 17 -8.32 -21.55 29.42
C CYS A 17 -6.89 -21.02 29.60
N SER A 18 -6.31 -21.30 30.74
CA SER A 18 -4.95 -20.97 31.12
C SER A 18 -4.13 -22.09 30.51
N GLY A 19 -3.38 -21.74 29.47
CA GLY A 19 -2.66 -22.66 28.59
C GLY A 19 -1.97 -23.80 29.34
N LEU A 20 -2.06 -24.99 28.75
CA LEU A 20 -1.29 -26.15 29.17
C LEU A 20 0.20 -25.77 29.28
N PRO A 21 0.89 -26.13 30.36
CA PRO A 21 2.33 -25.96 30.45
C PRO A 21 3.00 -26.78 29.33
N GLY A 22 3.65 -26.08 28.40
CA GLY A 22 4.37 -26.68 27.27
C GLY A 22 3.85 -26.30 25.88
N GLN A 23 2.74 -25.56 25.77
CA GLN A 23 2.27 -25.08 24.48
C GLN A 23 2.92 -23.73 24.16
N ALA A 24 3.85 -23.72 23.21
CA ALA A 24 4.41 -22.49 22.67
C ALA A 24 3.26 -21.60 22.15
N PRO A 25 3.34 -20.27 22.33
CA PRO A 25 2.34 -19.38 21.76
C PRO A 25 2.24 -19.63 20.25
N PRO A 26 1.02 -19.61 19.67
CA PRO A 26 0.88 -19.77 18.24
C PRO A 26 1.76 -18.74 17.52
N PRO A 27 2.42 -19.12 16.41
CA PRO A 27 3.20 -18.16 15.64
C PRO A 27 2.27 -17.01 15.21
N PRO A 28 2.78 -15.77 15.18
CA PRO A 28 1.97 -14.63 14.76
C PRO A 28 1.44 -14.87 13.34
N THR A 29 0.12 -14.68 13.15
CA THR A 29 -0.51 -14.78 11.84
C THR A 29 0.09 -13.71 10.90
N PRO A 30 0.59 -14.08 9.72
CA PRO A 30 1.07 -13.10 8.74
C PRO A 30 -0.04 -12.09 8.42
N LEU A 31 0.27 -10.80 8.55
CA LEU A 31 -0.65 -9.74 8.12
C LEU A 31 -0.78 -9.77 6.59
N PRO A 32 -1.98 -9.47 6.05
CA PRO A 32 -2.16 -9.36 4.61
C PRO A 32 -1.29 -8.23 4.06
N PHE A 33 -0.54 -8.51 2.99
CA PHE A 33 0.26 -7.48 2.32
C PHE A 33 -0.63 -6.54 1.49
N ASN A 34 -1.70 -7.08 0.92
CA ASN A 34 -2.61 -6.42 -0.03
C ASN A 34 -3.62 -5.46 0.63
N LEU A 35 -3.13 -4.54 1.46
CA LEU A 35 -3.93 -3.64 2.31
C LEU A 35 -4.71 -2.57 1.55
N HIS A 36 -4.14 -2.03 0.47
CA HIS A 36 -4.74 -0.92 -0.28
C HIS A 36 -5.13 -1.29 -1.70
N THR A 37 -6.13 -0.58 -2.22
CA THR A 37 -6.58 -0.61 -3.63
C THR A 37 -6.16 0.67 -4.35
N ALA A 38 -6.11 0.64 -5.69
CA ALA A 38 -5.81 1.84 -6.48
C ALA A 38 -6.84 2.95 -6.24
N GLN A 39 -8.12 2.60 -6.14
CA GLN A 39 -9.19 3.57 -5.89
C GLN A 39 -8.99 4.30 -4.55
N GLN A 40 -8.64 3.59 -3.48
CA GLN A 40 -8.35 4.22 -2.17
C GLN A 40 -7.20 5.24 -2.25
N VAL A 41 -6.16 4.93 -3.02
CA VAL A 41 -5.03 5.85 -3.23
C VAL A 41 -5.47 7.09 -4.01
N LEU A 42 -6.23 6.91 -5.09
CA LEU A 42 -6.75 8.03 -5.88
C LEU A 42 -7.71 8.91 -5.06
N ASP A 43 -8.52 8.29 -4.20
CA ASP A 43 -9.43 9.01 -3.29
C ASP A 43 -8.65 9.78 -2.21
N ALA A 44 -7.56 9.21 -1.68
CA ALA A 44 -6.67 9.92 -0.76
C ALA A 44 -6.04 11.16 -1.42
N PHE A 45 -5.62 11.06 -2.68
CA PHE A 45 -5.11 12.22 -3.43
C PHE A 45 -6.16 13.32 -3.60
N ARG A 46 -7.39 12.96 -3.97
CA ARG A 46 -8.49 13.93 -4.08
C ARG A 46 -8.84 14.57 -2.74
N ALA A 47 -8.87 13.79 -1.67
CA ALA A 47 -9.13 14.28 -0.32
C ALA A 47 -8.04 15.27 0.15
N ALA A 48 -6.80 15.09 -0.31
CA ALA A 48 -5.71 16.03 -0.08
C ALA A 48 -5.71 17.26 -1.02
N GLY A 49 -6.71 17.40 -1.89
CA GLY A 49 -6.80 18.50 -2.87
C GLY A 49 -5.83 18.37 -4.05
N LEU A 50 -5.31 17.18 -4.32
CA LEU A 50 -4.39 16.92 -5.42
C LEU A 50 -5.14 16.58 -6.71
N SER A 51 -4.55 16.96 -7.84
CA SER A 51 -5.16 16.79 -9.17
C SER A 51 -5.05 15.33 -9.64
N VAL A 52 -6.20 14.70 -9.87
CA VAL A 52 -6.29 13.35 -10.45
C VAL A 52 -7.34 13.38 -11.56
N ILE A 53 -6.87 13.59 -12.78
CA ILE A 53 -7.72 13.77 -13.97
C ILE A 53 -7.76 12.48 -14.77
N ASN A 54 -8.97 12.07 -15.19
CA ASN A 54 -9.22 10.91 -16.06
C ASN A 54 -8.46 9.64 -15.64
N PRO A 55 -8.59 9.17 -14.38
CA PRO A 55 -7.95 7.94 -13.97
C PRO A 55 -8.45 6.77 -14.83
N ALA A 56 -7.53 6.03 -15.42
CA ALA A 56 -7.84 4.89 -16.29
C ALA A 56 -7.05 3.68 -15.82
N ARG A 57 -7.73 2.54 -15.74
CA ARG A 57 -7.08 1.26 -15.47
C ARG A 57 -6.30 0.82 -16.70
N GLU A 58 -5.01 0.56 -16.56
CA GLU A 58 -4.12 0.21 -17.68
C GLU A 58 -3.18 -0.93 -17.31
N MET A 59 -3.53 -2.15 -17.70
CA MET A 59 -2.76 -3.36 -17.41
C MET A 59 -1.64 -3.63 -18.43
N GLN A 60 -1.68 -2.97 -19.59
CA GLN A 60 -0.62 -3.09 -20.58
C GLN A 60 0.59 -2.26 -20.16
N ILE A 61 1.77 -2.86 -20.20
CA ILE A 61 3.03 -2.21 -19.84
C ILE A 61 4.03 -2.33 -20.99
N GLY A 62 5.08 -1.50 -20.95
CA GLY A 62 6.20 -1.57 -21.89
C GLY A 62 6.92 -2.93 -21.83
N ARG A 63 7.57 -3.30 -22.93
CA ARG A 63 8.18 -4.63 -23.16
C ARG A 63 9.05 -5.14 -22.00
N ASP A 64 9.79 -4.25 -21.35
CA ASP A 64 10.79 -4.62 -20.34
C ASP A 64 10.34 -4.35 -18.90
N ALA A 65 9.12 -3.83 -18.71
CA ALA A 65 8.57 -3.58 -17.39
C ALA A 65 8.04 -4.89 -16.76
N PRO A 66 8.18 -5.10 -15.45
CA PRO A 66 7.63 -6.28 -14.79
C PRO A 66 6.10 -6.27 -14.83
N SER A 67 5.47 -7.40 -15.19
CA SER A 67 4.01 -7.57 -15.11
C SER A 67 3.52 -7.99 -13.73
N SER A 68 4.41 -7.99 -12.72
CA SER A 68 4.19 -8.48 -11.37
C SER A 68 3.40 -7.49 -10.50
N PHE A 69 2.28 -6.96 -10.97
CA PHE A 69 1.39 -6.10 -10.20
C PHE A 69 -0.05 -6.58 -10.36
N ARG A 70 -0.87 -6.33 -9.33
CA ARG A 70 -2.30 -6.66 -9.33
C ARG A 70 -3.09 -5.68 -10.18
N ASP A 71 -2.82 -4.40 -9.98
CA ASP A 71 -3.60 -3.33 -10.58
C ASP A 71 -2.73 -2.13 -10.91
N ARG A 72 -3.09 -1.43 -11.99
CA ARG A 72 -2.39 -0.23 -12.43
C ARG A 72 -3.40 0.79 -12.93
N TYR A 73 -3.31 2.00 -12.39
CA TYR A 73 -4.06 3.14 -12.85
C TYR A 73 -3.13 4.24 -13.30
N VAL A 74 -3.37 4.79 -14.47
CA VAL A 74 -2.73 6.01 -14.96
C VAL A 74 -3.69 7.18 -14.79
N PHE A 75 -3.16 8.37 -14.54
CA PHE A 75 -3.96 9.58 -14.41
C PHE A 75 -3.16 10.80 -14.87
N ALA A 76 -3.87 11.86 -15.27
CA ALA A 76 -3.27 13.14 -15.58
C ALA A 76 -3.26 14.06 -14.35
N ILE A 77 -2.27 14.96 -14.30
CA ILE A 77 -2.13 15.99 -13.28
C ILE A 77 -2.13 17.34 -14.02
N GLU A 78 -2.87 18.32 -13.51
CA GLU A 78 -2.88 19.66 -14.06
C GLU A 78 -1.45 20.24 -14.14
N GLY A 79 -1.13 20.91 -15.26
CA GLY A 79 0.20 21.48 -15.53
C GLY A 79 1.22 20.53 -16.18
N VAL A 80 1.01 19.21 -16.12
CA VAL A 80 1.86 18.21 -16.82
C VAL A 80 1.08 17.24 -17.69
N ALA A 81 -0.23 17.44 -17.85
CA ALA A 81 -1.10 16.66 -18.72
C ALA A 81 -0.56 16.59 -20.16
N PRO A 82 -0.70 15.44 -20.87
CA PRO A 82 -1.38 14.21 -20.43
C PRO A 82 -0.56 13.35 -19.45
N ASN A 83 0.68 13.71 -19.15
CA ASN A 83 1.62 12.90 -18.37
C ASN A 83 1.55 13.25 -16.87
N GLY A 84 0.60 12.66 -16.14
CA GLY A 84 0.46 12.90 -14.70
C GLY A 84 1.26 11.91 -13.85
N GLY A 85 0.71 10.72 -13.67
CA GLY A 85 1.31 9.68 -12.85
C GLY A 85 0.61 8.35 -12.99
N GLN A 86 1.09 7.38 -12.22
CA GLN A 86 0.50 6.07 -12.13
C GLN A 86 0.58 5.51 -10.71
N VAL A 87 -0.44 4.73 -10.35
CA VAL A 87 -0.51 3.94 -9.13
C VAL A 87 -0.41 2.47 -9.53
N LEU A 88 0.52 1.74 -8.92
CA LEU A 88 0.63 0.29 -9.02
C LEU A 88 0.31 -0.33 -7.67
N ILE A 89 -0.46 -1.41 -7.70
CA ILE A 89 -0.86 -2.17 -6.53
C ILE A 89 -0.29 -3.58 -6.61
N PHE A 90 0.25 -4.07 -5.50
CA PHE A 90 0.91 -5.37 -5.43
C PHE A 90 0.16 -6.34 -4.50
N ASP A 91 0.24 -7.63 -4.81
CA ASP A 91 -0.25 -8.68 -3.92
C ASP A 91 0.84 -9.25 -3.02
N THR A 92 2.11 -9.13 -3.42
CA THR A 92 3.24 -9.66 -2.64
C THR A 92 4.41 -8.67 -2.53
N PRO A 93 5.22 -8.76 -1.46
CA PRO A 93 6.45 -7.97 -1.32
C PRO A 93 7.45 -8.18 -2.46
N GLU A 94 7.55 -9.41 -2.99
CA GLU A 94 8.48 -9.77 -4.07
C GLU A 94 8.11 -9.04 -5.36
N ALA A 95 6.81 -8.97 -5.65
CA ALA A 95 6.24 -8.25 -6.78
C ALA A 95 6.57 -6.74 -6.72
N LEU A 96 6.45 -6.12 -5.54
CA LEU A 96 6.88 -4.73 -5.31
C LEU A 96 8.40 -4.59 -5.49
N ALA A 97 9.19 -5.50 -4.93
CA ALA A 97 10.65 -5.47 -5.01
C ALA A 97 11.15 -5.58 -6.46
N GLN A 98 10.50 -6.39 -7.31
CA GLN A 98 10.81 -6.50 -8.74
C GLN A 98 10.62 -5.16 -9.46
N TRP A 99 9.54 -4.43 -9.16
CA TRP A 99 9.30 -3.09 -9.70
C TRP A 99 10.31 -2.07 -9.18
N THR A 100 10.65 -2.10 -7.90
CA THR A 100 11.68 -1.21 -7.32
C THR A 100 13.01 -1.42 -8.02
N ALA A 101 13.46 -2.68 -8.16
CA ALA A 101 14.69 -3.01 -8.87
C ALA A 101 14.64 -2.57 -10.34
N TYR A 102 13.51 -2.74 -11.02
CA TYR A 102 13.33 -2.24 -12.39
C TYR A 102 13.55 -0.72 -12.48
N ILE A 103 12.93 0.06 -11.60
CA ILE A 103 13.08 1.52 -11.56
C ILE A 103 14.52 1.94 -11.24
N GLU A 104 15.18 1.24 -10.32
CA GLU A 104 16.59 1.49 -10.00
C GLU A 104 17.51 1.28 -11.20
N ARG A 105 17.28 0.22 -12.02
CA ARG A 105 18.01 0.02 -13.27
C ARG A 105 17.81 1.18 -14.26
N LEU A 106 16.57 1.67 -14.40
CA LEU A 106 16.28 2.82 -15.27
C LEU A 106 16.99 4.09 -14.78
N ARG A 107 17.11 4.28 -13.47
CA ARG A 107 17.84 5.40 -12.85
C ARG A 107 19.35 5.32 -13.05
N ALA A 108 19.89 4.11 -13.04
CA ALA A 108 21.32 3.87 -13.23
C ALA A 108 21.78 4.18 -14.66
N SER A 109 20.94 3.92 -15.67
CA SER A 109 21.25 4.21 -17.08
C SER A 109 21.13 5.71 -17.40
N SER A 110 22.21 6.29 -17.95
CA SER A 110 22.25 7.71 -18.34
C SER A 110 21.26 8.06 -19.44
N ALA A 111 20.94 7.10 -20.32
CA ALA A 111 19.98 7.28 -21.42
C ALA A 111 18.53 7.43 -20.93
N THR A 112 18.18 6.80 -19.80
CA THR A 112 16.81 6.77 -19.26
C THR A 112 16.64 7.63 -18.00
N ARG A 113 17.74 8.15 -17.42
CA ARG A 113 17.73 8.92 -16.17
C ARG A 113 16.87 10.19 -16.23
N ARG A 114 16.81 10.87 -17.38
CA ARG A 114 16.07 12.13 -17.53
C ARG A 114 14.54 11.96 -17.54
N ASP A 115 14.07 10.74 -17.78
CA ASP A 115 12.64 10.40 -17.82
C ASP A 115 12.16 9.78 -16.50
N VAL A 116 13.03 9.74 -15.49
CA VAL A 116 12.73 9.08 -14.23
C VAL A 116 11.73 9.90 -13.42
N SER A 117 10.54 9.34 -13.28
CA SER A 117 9.48 9.82 -12.40
C SER A 117 9.92 9.85 -10.92
N TYR A 118 9.33 10.77 -10.14
CA TYR A 118 9.34 10.64 -8.68
C TYR A 118 8.64 9.33 -8.33
N VAL A 119 9.28 8.49 -7.49
CA VAL A 119 8.74 7.19 -7.12
C VAL A 119 8.66 7.11 -5.61
N TYR A 120 7.47 6.76 -5.11
CA TYR A 120 7.20 6.59 -3.69
C TYR A 120 6.50 5.25 -3.46
N THR A 121 6.75 4.63 -2.32
CA THR A 121 6.19 3.33 -1.96
C THR A 121 5.57 3.39 -0.57
N PHE A 122 4.40 2.79 -0.39
CA PHE A 122 3.74 2.66 0.89
C PHE A 122 2.98 1.34 0.94
N ARG A 123 3.37 0.44 1.85
CA ARG A 123 2.79 -0.91 1.95
C ARG A 123 2.82 -1.64 0.60
N ASN A 124 1.66 -1.98 0.04
CA ASN A 124 1.51 -2.63 -1.26
C ASN A 124 1.26 -1.67 -2.43
N VAL A 125 1.60 -0.40 -2.27
CA VAL A 125 1.41 0.63 -3.27
C VAL A 125 2.77 1.16 -3.71
N MET A 126 2.94 1.34 -5.02
CA MET A 126 3.95 2.20 -5.61
C MET A 126 3.26 3.28 -6.43
N ILE A 127 3.68 4.52 -6.26
CA ILE A 127 3.25 5.63 -7.11
C ILE A 127 4.44 6.14 -7.89
N GLN A 128 4.21 6.48 -9.16
CA GLN A 128 5.18 7.12 -10.02
C GLN A 128 4.57 8.41 -10.56
N ILE A 129 5.22 9.55 -10.30
CA ILE A 129 4.72 10.89 -10.60
C ILE A 129 5.70 11.55 -11.58
N ASN A 130 5.18 12.20 -12.62
CA ASN A 130 5.99 12.77 -13.68
C ASN A 130 7.09 13.70 -13.14
N ALA A 131 8.30 13.57 -13.68
CA ALA A 131 9.49 14.31 -13.24
C ALA A 131 9.39 15.83 -13.46
N ASN A 132 8.56 16.28 -14.40
CA ASN A 132 8.37 17.70 -14.72
C ASN A 132 7.53 18.44 -13.68
N LEU A 133 6.93 17.73 -12.70
CA LEU A 133 6.27 18.38 -11.59
C LEU A 133 7.28 19.07 -10.67
N PRO A 134 6.94 20.26 -10.13
CA PRO A 134 7.72 20.87 -9.07
C PRO A 134 7.91 19.87 -7.91
N PRO A 135 9.11 19.74 -7.32
CA PRO A 135 9.38 18.76 -6.27
C PRO A 135 8.39 18.82 -5.10
N ARG A 136 7.99 20.03 -4.70
CA ARG A 136 6.99 20.26 -3.64
C ARG A 136 5.62 19.67 -3.99
N THR A 137 5.20 19.78 -5.24
CA THR A 137 3.94 19.20 -5.72
C THR A 137 4.01 17.69 -5.74
N ALA A 138 5.11 17.11 -6.24
CA ALA A 138 5.31 15.66 -6.20
C ALA A 138 5.35 15.10 -4.76
N GLN A 139 5.98 15.82 -3.84
CA GLN A 139 6.05 15.47 -2.43
C GLN A 139 4.67 15.44 -1.77
N ALA A 140 3.73 16.32 -2.16
CA ALA A 140 2.37 16.28 -1.63
C ALA A 140 1.63 14.96 -1.94
N TYR A 141 1.92 14.30 -3.07
CA TYR A 141 1.38 12.97 -3.37
C TYR A 141 1.95 11.90 -2.45
N ARG A 142 3.24 11.98 -2.12
CA ARG A 142 3.86 11.08 -1.13
C ARG A 142 3.20 11.29 0.24
N ASP A 143 3.06 12.53 0.66
CA ASP A 143 2.51 12.84 1.98
C ASP A 143 1.03 12.40 2.07
N ALA A 144 0.24 12.55 1.00
CA ALA A 144 -1.12 12.02 0.93
C ALA A 144 -1.18 10.48 0.98
N LEU A 145 -0.21 9.80 0.36
CA LEU A 145 -0.08 8.34 0.41
C LEU A 145 0.29 7.86 1.83
N GLU A 146 1.23 8.54 2.50
CA GLU A 146 1.67 8.21 3.87
C GLU A 146 0.60 8.50 4.93
N ALA A 147 -0.34 9.42 4.65
CA ALA A 147 -1.46 9.73 5.52
C ALA A 147 -2.58 8.66 5.50
N MET A 148 -2.53 7.70 4.57
CA MET A 148 -3.48 6.59 4.54
C MET A 148 -3.32 5.72 5.79
N THR A 149 -4.41 5.45 6.49
CA THR A 149 -4.39 4.56 7.66
C THR A 149 -4.08 3.12 7.25
N PRO A 150 -3.26 2.39 8.03
CA PRO A 150 -3.02 0.97 7.81
C PRO A 150 -4.27 0.10 7.99
#